data_AF-A0A1X2ITT8-F1
#
_entry.id   AF-A0A1X2ITT8-F1
#
_cell.length_a   1.000
_cell.length_b   1.000
_cell.length_c   1.000
_cell.angle_alpha   90.00
_cell.angle_beta   90.00
_cell.angle_gamma   90.00
#
_symmetry.space_group_name_H-M   'P 1'
#
loop_
_entity.id
_entity.type
_entity.pdbx_description
1 polymer ?
#
loop_
_entity_poly.entity_id
_entity_poly.type
_entity_poly.pdbx_seq_one_letter_code
_entity_poly.pdbx_strand_id
1 'polypeptide(L)' 'MCRRITCSKCEKYTWTGCGLHIQSALAGLTEEEKCQCNKQEEASKSKGATNDDEVAQQ' A
#
# COMPACT_ATOMS: atom_id res chain seq x y z
N MET A 1 17.61 7.66 -13.01
CA MET A 1 16.38 8.15 -13.67
C MET A 1 15.19 7.79 -12.82
N CYS A 2 14.44 8.77 -12.34
CA CYS A 2 13.38 8.56 -11.36
C CYS A 2 12.04 8.43 -12.12
N ARG A 3 11.37 7.27 -12.05
CA ARG A 3 10.18 6.96 -12.86
C ARG A 3 9.16 6.10 -12.13
N ARG A 4 7.90 6.13 -12.61
CA ARG A 4 6.83 5.22 -12.18
C ARG A 4 7.09 3.81 -12.75
N ILE A 5 6.92 2.79 -11.93
CA ILE A 5 7.01 1.38 -12.31
C ILE A 5 5.87 0.59 -11.63
N THR A 6 5.56 -0.59 -12.14
CA THR A 6 4.58 -1.49 -11.52
C THR A 6 5.28 -2.45 -10.56
N CYS A 7 4.70 -2.65 -9.38
CA CYS A 7 5.22 -3.59 -8.40
C CYS A 7 4.91 -5.03 -8.80
N SER A 8 5.92 -5.91 -8.83
CA SER A 8 5.70 -7.33 -9.15
C SER A 8 4.97 -8.13 -8.06
N LYS A 9 4.87 -7.60 -6.83
CA LYS A 9 4.21 -8.30 -5.71
C LYS A 9 2.69 -8.05 -5.65
N CYS A 10 2.26 -6.82 -5.92
CA CYS A 10 0.86 -6.39 -5.76
C CYS A 10 0.27 -5.75 -7.02
N GLU A 11 1.05 -5.67 -8.11
CA GLU A 11 0.64 -5.09 -9.40
C GLU A 11 0.23 -3.62 -9.34
N LYS A 12 0.48 -2.94 -8.21
CA LYS A 12 0.22 -1.51 -8.01
C LYS A 12 1.36 -0.62 -8.50
N TYR A 13 1.07 0.66 -8.66
CA TYR A 13 2.05 1.65 -9.10
C TYR A 13 2.99 2.07 -7.98
N THR A 14 4.28 1.96 -8.23
CA THR A 14 5.35 2.40 -7.35
C THR A 14 6.35 3.25 -8.11
N TRP A 15 7.42 3.66 -7.43
CA TRP A 15 8.43 4.54 -7.95
C TRP A 15 9.82 3.90 -7.77
N THR A 16 10.73 4.18 -8.70
CA THR A 16 12.14 3.81 -8.60
C THR A 16 13.03 5.01 -8.88
N GLY A 17 14.10 5.17 -8.11
CA GLY A 17 15.14 6.20 -8.32
C GLY A 17 15.71 6.79 -7.03
N CYS A 18 15.92 8.10 -7.05
CA CYS A 18 16.57 8.97 -6.07
C CYS A 18 15.80 9.37 -4.77
N GLY A 19 14.46 9.27 -4.73
CA GLY A 19 13.60 9.53 -3.56
C GLY A 19 12.96 10.91 -3.59
N LEU A 20 13.63 11.84 -4.24
CA LEU A 20 13.20 13.24 -4.36
C LEU A 20 11.98 13.44 -5.28
N HIS A 21 11.79 12.55 -6.25
CA HIS A 21 10.74 12.69 -7.27
C HIS A 21 9.53 11.76 -7.04
N ILE A 22 9.34 11.25 -5.82
CA ILE A 22 8.24 10.32 -5.50
C ILE A 22 6.87 10.97 -5.73
N GLN A 23 6.67 12.19 -5.22
CA GLN A 23 5.37 12.86 -5.33
C GLN A 23 4.99 13.12 -6.79
N SER A 24 5.94 13.56 -7.63
CA SER A 24 5.71 13.76 -9.05
C SER A 24 5.52 12.44 -9.80
N ALA A 25 6.29 11.40 -9.47
CA ALA A 25 6.15 10.09 -10.09
C ALA A 25 4.80 9.41 -9.77
N LEU A 26 4.28 9.65 -8.57
CA LEU A 26 3.00 9.11 -8.09
C LEU A 26 1.84 10.13 -8.15
N ALA A 27 2.04 11.26 -8.84
CA ALA A 27 1.00 12.26 -9.02
C ALA A 27 -0.18 11.67 -9.82
N GLY A 28 -1.40 11.95 -9.37
CA GLY A 28 -2.65 11.46 -9.99
C GLY A 28 -3.06 10.03 -9.61
N LEU A 29 -2.25 9.29 -8.84
CA LEU A 29 -2.64 7.99 -8.31
C LEU A 29 -3.43 8.15 -7.01
N THR A 30 -4.51 7.39 -6.88
CA THR A 30 -5.25 7.24 -5.62
C THR A 30 -4.47 6.34 -4.64
N GLU A 31 -4.88 6.31 -3.38
CA GLU A 31 -4.18 5.53 -2.34
C GLU A 31 -4.26 4.02 -2.58
N GLU A 32 -5.34 3.57 -3.21
CA GLU A 32 -5.56 2.20 -3.65
C GLU A 32 -4.65 1.77 -4.81
N GLU A 33 -4.29 2.70 -5.71
CA GLU A 33 -3.42 2.43 -6.85
C GLU A 33 -1.93 2.53 -6.52
N LYS A 34 -1.57 3.20 -5.42
CA LYS A 34 -0.19 3.26 -4.94
C LYS A 34 0.22 1.94 -4.29
N CYS A 35 1.43 1.50 -4.59
CA CYS A 35 2.00 0.31 -3.95
C CYS A 35 2.17 0.54 -2.45
N GLN A 36 1.52 -0.32 -1.66
CA GLN A 36 1.57 -0.31 -0.21
C GLN A 36 2.39 -1.48 0.35
N CYS A 37 3.19 -2.18 -0.46
CA CYS A 37 3.96 -3.34 0.00
C CYS A 37 4.90 -3.02 1.18
N ASN A 38 5.53 -1.83 1.21
CA ASN A 38 6.33 -1.40 2.37
C ASN A 38 5.49 -1.26 3.65
N LYS A 39 4.23 -0.82 3.51
CA LYS A 39 3.30 -0.73 4.63
C LYS A 39 2.79 -2.11 5.02
N GLN A 40 2.75 -3.07 4.10
CA GLN A 40 2.38 -4.46 4.38
C GLN A 40 3.50 -5.26 5.03
N GLU A 41 4.78 -4.95 4.83
CA GLU A 41 5.85 -5.63 5.60
C GLU A 41 5.80 -5.23 7.09
N GLU A 42 5.41 -3.98 7.39
CA GLU A 42 5.15 -3.53 8.77
C GLU A 42 3.72 -3.90 9.27
N ALA A 43 2.71 -3.95 8.39
CA ALA A 43 1.31 -4.27 8.75
C ALA A 43 0.99 -5.77 8.70
N SER A 44 1.89 -6.62 8.22
CA SER A 44 1.80 -8.08 8.38
C SER A 44 2.03 -8.50 9.84
N LYS A 45 2.39 -7.55 10.72
CA LYS A 45 2.36 -7.75 12.17
C LYS A 45 1.05 -7.27 12.83
N SER A 46 0.06 -6.77 12.08
CA SER A 46 -1.16 -6.19 12.72
C SER A 46 -2.48 -6.35 11.96
N LYS A 47 -2.59 -7.24 10.95
CA LYS A 47 -3.90 -7.65 10.42
C LYS A 47 -4.38 -8.94 11.09
N GLY A 48 -4.53 -8.85 12.41
CA GLY A 48 -5.38 -9.70 13.23
C GLY A 48 -6.37 -8.78 13.95
N ALA A 49 -7.51 -8.52 13.30
CA ALA A 49 -8.73 -8.06 13.95
C ALA A 49 -9.87 -8.70 13.17
N THR A 50 -9.97 -10.01 13.37
CA THR A 50 -11.11 -10.83 13.03
C THR A 50 -12.23 -10.54 14.02
N ASN A 51 -13.44 -10.41 13.46
CA ASN A 51 -14.76 -10.67 14.04
C ASN A 51 -15.38 -9.56 14.92
N ASP A 52 -16.41 -8.92 14.37
CA ASP A 52 -17.63 -8.67 15.14
C ASP A 52 -18.67 -9.66 14.63
N ASP A 53 -18.57 -10.89 15.13
CA ASP A 53 -19.59 -11.93 15.04
C ASP A 53 -20.30 -11.96 16.39
N GLU A 54 -21.57 -11.56 16.37
CA GLU A 54 -22.70 -12.06 17.19
C GLU A 54 -22.43 -12.49 18.65
N VAL A 55 -22.97 -11.77 19.65
CA VAL A 55 -23.70 -12.45 20.74
C VAL A 55 -24.70 -11.53 21.46
N ALA A 56 -25.94 -11.98 21.50
CA ALA A 56 -27.04 -11.44 22.28
C ALA A 56 -26.75 -11.46 23.78
N GLN A 57 -27.24 -10.43 24.49
CA GLN A 57 -27.63 -10.48 25.90
C GLN A 57 -28.36 -9.19 26.28
N GLN A 58 -29.68 -9.16 26.09
CA GLN A 58 -30.69 -8.81 27.11
C GLN A 58 -32.09 -8.88 26.51
#